data_AF-A0AAV5WDL4-F1
#
_entry.id   AF-A0AAV5WDL4-F1
#
_cell.length_a   1.000
_cell.length_b   1.000
_cell.length_c   1.000
_cell.angle_alpha   90.00
_cell.angle_beta   90.00
_cell.angle_gamma   90.00
#
_symmetry.space_group_name_H-M   'P 1'
#
loop_
_entity.id
_entity.type
_entity.pdbx_description
1 polymer ?
#
loop_
_entity_poly.entity_id
_entity_poly.type
_entity_poly.pdbx_seq_one_letter_code
_entity_poly.pdbx_strand_id
1 'polypeptide(L)'
;EEKEENEPLPKKGKIEKNERKTLVSSGPKREMKCPKCTSFRSTSVGSFDQHIRIVHRTTPTAVGIMYLCDCGHKSASPYHFVKRKCKFVRPTIIDEKQAKVKCTMCDVRLSTANSYTKHFSRAHNSTICKSGINLLCSCGVQINSERKSSEHRQVCKLRNFTIINATKVVGVKCILCQCDVYLECGCGYRICSNSKARNHKKTCDNREFSVQKNDEDE
;
A
#
# COMPACT_ATOMS: atom_id res chain seq x y z
N GLU A 1 -60.15 -5.03 -10.74
CA GLU A 1 -59.55 -3.69 -10.68
C GLU A 1 -59.27 -3.36 -9.22
N GLU A 2 -58.10 -3.77 -8.73
CA GLU A 2 -57.65 -3.41 -7.37
C GLU A 2 -56.82 -2.13 -7.48
N LYS A 3 -57.29 -1.07 -6.83
CA LYS A 3 -56.61 0.23 -6.77
C LYS A 3 -55.63 0.20 -5.60
N GLU A 4 -54.34 0.17 -5.92
CA GLU A 4 -53.24 0.24 -4.97
C GLU A 4 -53.05 1.71 -4.54
N GLU A 5 -53.45 2.03 -3.31
CA GLU A 5 -53.28 3.36 -2.70
C GLU A 5 -51.81 3.58 -2.31
N ASN A 6 -51.18 4.57 -2.94
CA ASN A 6 -49.82 4.99 -2.61
C ASN A 6 -49.81 5.89 -1.35
N GLU A 7 -49.20 5.42 -0.27
CA GLU A 7 -48.94 6.23 0.91
C GLU A 7 -47.85 7.30 0.66
N PRO A 8 -48.04 8.54 1.15
CA PRO A 8 -47.10 9.64 0.94
C PRO A 8 -45.84 9.51 1.81
N LEU A 9 -44.67 9.61 1.16
CA LEU A 9 -43.36 9.57 1.80
C LEU A 9 -43.15 10.74 2.79
N PRO A 10 -42.46 10.49 3.93
CA PRO A 10 -42.26 11.48 4.98
C PRO A 10 -41.32 12.63 4.55
N LYS A 11 -41.72 13.85 4.90
CA LYS A 11 -41.01 15.10 4.59
C LYS A 11 -39.66 15.16 5.34
N LYS A 12 -38.57 15.36 4.59
CA LYS A 12 -37.20 15.51 5.10
C LYS A 12 -37.09 16.70 6.06
N GLY A 13 -36.79 16.42 7.33
CA GLY A 13 -36.51 17.43 8.35
C GLY A 13 -35.24 18.24 8.05
N LYS A 14 -35.28 19.54 8.37
CA LYS A 14 -34.15 20.47 8.23
C LYS A 14 -33.06 20.08 9.23
N ILE A 15 -31.87 19.72 8.73
CA ILE A 15 -30.69 19.44 9.56
C ILE A 15 -30.19 20.78 10.12
N GLU A 16 -30.33 20.97 11.43
CA GLU A 16 -29.77 22.11 12.16
C GLU A 16 -28.24 22.15 12.01
N LYS A 17 -27.75 23.29 11.50
CA LYS A 17 -26.32 23.59 11.38
C LYS A 17 -25.76 23.82 12.78
N ASN A 18 -25.21 22.76 13.36
CA ASN A 18 -24.53 22.81 14.65
C ASN A 18 -23.28 23.72 14.53
N GLU A 19 -23.30 24.85 15.24
CA GLU A 19 -22.22 25.84 15.27
C GLU A 19 -20.96 25.22 15.88
N ARG A 20 -20.02 24.82 15.01
CA ARG A 20 -18.71 24.33 15.44
C ARG A 20 -17.89 25.48 16.02
N LYS A 21 -17.85 25.58 17.35
CA LYS A 21 -16.82 26.33 18.09
C LYS A 21 -15.43 25.82 17.69
N THR A 22 -14.75 26.57 16.82
CA THR A 22 -13.37 26.34 16.42
C THR A 22 -12.44 26.81 17.54
N LEU A 23 -11.76 25.87 18.20
CA LEU A 23 -10.65 26.17 19.11
C LEU A 23 -9.54 26.88 18.31
N VAL A 24 -9.36 28.17 18.53
CA VAL A 24 -8.34 28.99 17.88
C VAL A 24 -6.99 28.70 18.55
N SER A 25 -6.07 28.07 17.83
CA SER A 25 -4.68 27.90 18.29
C SER A 25 -3.89 29.18 18.04
N SER A 26 -3.45 29.83 19.11
CA SER A 26 -2.84 31.19 19.14
C SER A 26 -1.37 31.27 18.70
N GLY A 27 -0.85 30.31 17.94
CA GLY A 27 0.55 30.35 17.51
C GLY A 27 0.79 31.02 16.16
N PRO A 28 2.05 31.36 15.85
CA PRO A 28 2.43 31.94 14.57
C PRO A 28 2.05 30.98 13.43
N LYS A 29 1.29 31.50 12.46
CA LYS A 29 0.87 30.74 11.28
C LYS A 29 2.12 30.47 10.42
N ARG A 30 2.42 29.20 10.16
CA ARG A 30 3.50 28.82 9.23
C ARG A 30 3.00 28.99 7.79
N GLU A 31 3.73 29.75 6.98
CA GLU A 31 3.46 29.85 5.54
C GLU A 31 3.96 28.60 4.81
N MET A 32 3.06 27.99 4.04
CA MET A 32 3.36 26.93 3.09
C MET A 32 3.71 27.55 1.74
N LYS A 33 4.90 27.22 1.23
CA LYS A 33 5.40 27.70 -0.07
C LYS A 33 5.31 26.59 -1.10
N CYS A 34 4.83 26.91 -2.30
CA CYS A 34 4.81 25.95 -3.39
C CYS A 34 6.22 25.80 -3.97
N PRO A 35 6.78 24.58 -4.11
CA PRO A 35 8.13 24.40 -4.66
C PRO A 35 8.22 24.71 -6.17
N LYS A 36 7.09 24.79 -6.87
CA LYS A 36 7.02 25.07 -8.31
C LYS A 36 6.60 26.49 -8.65
N CYS A 37 6.09 27.26 -7.69
CA CYS A 37 5.67 28.64 -7.89
C CYS A 37 6.48 29.55 -6.96
N THR A 38 7.14 30.55 -7.53
CA THR A 38 7.91 31.54 -6.78
C THR A 38 7.01 32.46 -5.94
N SER A 39 5.82 32.78 -6.45
CA SER A 39 4.90 33.75 -5.83
C SER A 39 3.84 33.13 -4.90
N PHE A 40 3.51 31.85 -5.06
CA PHE A 40 2.40 31.26 -4.31
C PHE A 40 2.80 30.89 -2.89
N ARG A 41 2.08 31.45 -1.91
CA ARG A 41 2.18 31.12 -0.48
C ARG A 41 0.78 31.01 0.11
N SER A 42 0.62 30.14 1.10
CA SER A 42 -0.65 30.02 1.82
C SER A 42 -0.44 29.57 3.26
N THR A 43 -1.29 30.03 4.17
CA THR A 43 -1.36 29.51 5.55
C THR A 43 -2.39 28.39 5.71
N SER A 44 -3.17 28.08 4.66
CA SER A 44 -4.25 27.08 4.68
C SER A 44 -3.86 25.85 3.88
N VAL A 45 -3.95 24.67 4.49
CA VAL A 45 -3.67 23.39 3.81
C VAL A 45 -4.63 23.17 2.67
N GLY A 46 -5.91 23.52 2.85
CA GLY A 46 -6.93 23.36 1.82
C GLY A 46 -6.61 24.21 0.59
N SER A 47 -6.26 25.47 0.79
CA SER A 47 -5.89 26.38 -0.29
C SER A 47 -4.58 25.96 -0.96
N PHE A 48 -3.61 25.48 -0.20
CA PHE A 48 -2.37 24.92 -0.73
C PHE A 48 -2.61 23.66 -1.58
N ASP A 49 -3.37 22.69 -1.07
CA ASP A 49 -3.71 21.45 -1.78
C ASP A 49 -4.49 21.75 -3.08
N GLN A 50 -5.45 22.67 -3.00
CA GLN A 50 -6.22 23.14 -4.15
C GLN A 50 -5.33 23.80 -5.20
N HIS A 51 -4.39 24.67 -4.79
CA HIS A 51 -3.42 25.27 -5.70
C HIS A 51 -2.61 24.21 -6.46
N ILE A 52 -2.06 23.20 -5.75
CA ILE A 52 -1.30 22.13 -6.39
C ILE A 52 -2.16 21.36 -7.42
N ARG A 53 -3.44 21.10 -7.10
CA ARG A 53 -4.34 20.37 -8.00
C ARG A 53 -4.77 21.18 -9.22
N ILE A 54 -5.08 22.46 -9.05
CA ILE A 54 -5.62 23.29 -10.13
C ILE A 54 -4.49 23.84 -11.00
N VAL A 55 -3.48 24.45 -10.38
CA VAL A 55 -2.40 25.16 -11.09
C VAL A 55 -1.39 24.16 -11.68
N HIS A 56 -1.05 23.10 -10.97
CA HIS A 56 -0.07 22.11 -11.45
C HIS A 56 -0.69 20.82 -11.98
N ARG A 57 -2.03 20.69 -11.96
CA ARG A 57 -2.76 19.49 -12.40
C ARG A 57 -2.18 18.20 -11.80
N THR A 58 -1.77 18.25 -10.54
CA THR A 58 -1.05 17.17 -9.87
C THR A 58 -1.50 17.00 -8.42
N THR A 59 -0.85 16.10 -7.68
CA THR A 59 -1.11 15.89 -6.25
C THR A 59 0.13 16.26 -5.44
N PRO A 60 0.00 16.71 -4.16
CA PRO A 60 1.15 17.06 -3.33
C PRO A 60 2.23 15.97 -3.34
N THR A 61 1.86 14.71 -3.14
CA THR A 61 2.86 13.63 -3.12
C THR A 61 3.56 13.43 -4.45
N ALA A 62 2.92 13.71 -5.58
CA ALA A 62 3.55 13.58 -6.90
C ALA A 62 4.64 14.63 -7.13
N VAL A 63 4.60 15.73 -6.39
CA VAL A 63 5.65 16.75 -6.35
C VAL A 63 6.54 16.65 -5.12
N GLY A 64 6.54 15.48 -4.45
CA GLY A 64 7.38 15.24 -3.27
C GLY A 64 6.88 15.89 -1.98
N ILE A 65 5.65 16.42 -1.96
CA ILE A 65 5.12 17.10 -0.77
C ILE A 65 4.38 16.11 0.13
N MET A 66 4.79 16.09 1.39
CA MET A 66 4.09 15.45 2.50
C MET A 66 3.75 16.47 3.58
N TYR A 67 2.65 16.25 4.27
CA TYR A 67 2.21 17.08 5.38
C TYR A 67 2.62 16.43 6.70
N LEU A 68 3.43 17.11 7.50
CA LEU A 68 3.80 16.72 8.85
C LEU A 68 2.98 17.52 9.85
N CYS A 69 2.23 16.82 10.71
CA CYS A 69 1.54 17.43 11.83
C CYS A 69 2.48 17.56 13.04
N ASP A 70 2.28 18.57 13.90
CA ASP A 70 3.02 18.71 15.16
C ASP A 70 2.83 17.50 16.09
N CYS A 71 1.78 16.69 15.91
CA CYS A 71 1.65 15.41 16.62
C CYS A 71 2.56 14.28 16.10
N GLY A 72 3.46 14.58 15.15
CA GLY A 72 4.36 13.61 14.52
C GLY A 72 3.74 12.82 13.35
N HIS A 73 2.44 12.97 13.10
CA HIS A 73 1.78 12.26 12.02
C HIS A 73 2.17 12.83 10.64
N LYS A 74 2.73 11.98 9.78
CA LYS A 74 3.01 12.28 8.38
C LYS A 74 1.86 11.78 7.50
N SER A 75 1.36 12.64 6.61
CA SER A 75 0.30 12.27 5.68
C SER A 75 0.53 12.85 4.29
N ALA A 76 0.25 12.03 3.28
CA ALA A 76 0.20 12.44 1.88
C ALA A 76 -1.09 13.20 1.52
N SER A 77 -2.03 13.32 2.46
CA SER A 77 -3.37 13.89 2.26
C SER A 77 -3.67 14.94 3.33
N PRO A 78 -4.41 16.00 3.00
CA PRO A 78 -4.84 16.99 3.98
C PRO A 78 -5.88 16.44 4.99
N TYR A 79 -6.35 15.20 4.81
CA TYR A 79 -7.42 14.61 5.60
C TYR A 79 -7.17 14.60 7.12
N HIS A 80 -5.90 14.40 7.54
CA HIS A 80 -5.53 14.46 8.95
C HIS A 80 -5.88 15.83 9.57
N PHE A 81 -5.62 16.92 8.84
CA PHE A 81 -5.83 18.29 9.29
C PHE A 81 -7.29 18.73 9.16
N VAL A 82 -8.01 18.23 8.14
CA VAL A 82 -9.38 18.65 7.85
C VAL A 82 -10.43 17.87 8.67
N LYS A 83 -10.26 16.55 8.86
CA LYS A 83 -11.32 15.69 9.41
C LYS A 83 -11.02 15.05 10.77
N ARG A 84 -9.76 14.80 11.14
CA ARG A 84 -9.45 13.99 12.33
C ARG A 84 -9.49 14.73 13.67
N LYS A 85 -9.93 15.99 13.72
CA LYS A 85 -9.95 16.81 14.95
C LYS A 85 -8.63 16.73 15.74
N CYS A 86 -7.49 16.63 15.04
CA CYS A 86 -6.20 16.70 15.71
C CYS A 86 -6.14 18.03 16.46
N LYS A 87 -5.71 18.06 17.73
CA LYS A 87 -5.62 19.31 18.51
C LYS A 87 -4.36 20.11 18.17
N PHE A 88 -3.37 19.47 17.54
CA PHE A 88 -2.04 20.00 17.25
C PHE A 88 -1.91 20.45 15.78
N VAL A 89 -2.94 21.10 15.21
CA VAL A 89 -3.03 21.37 13.76
C VAL A 89 -2.09 22.49 13.32
N ARG A 90 -0.79 22.19 13.22
CA ARG A 90 0.13 23.01 12.42
C ARG A 90 0.79 22.12 11.38
N PRO A 91 0.29 22.14 10.14
CA PRO A 91 0.86 21.39 9.05
C PRO A 91 2.17 22.06 8.63
N THR A 92 3.24 21.28 8.61
CA THR A 92 4.50 21.66 7.99
C THR A 92 4.62 20.87 6.70
N ILE A 93 4.94 21.56 5.60
CA ILE A 93 5.30 20.89 4.36
C ILE A 93 6.72 20.38 4.52
N ILE A 94 6.89 19.09 4.32
CA ILE A 94 8.19 18.46 4.14
C ILE A 94 8.31 18.07 2.67
N ASP A 95 9.44 18.42 2.06
CA ASP A 95 9.84 17.91 0.75
C ASP A 95 10.39 16.49 0.96
N GLU A 96 9.48 15.52 0.94
CA GLU A 96 9.83 14.12 0.84
C GLU A 96 10.10 13.85 -0.64
N LYS A 97 11.33 14.16 -1.07
CA LYS A 97 11.87 13.63 -2.32
C LYS A 97 11.56 12.14 -2.31
N GLN A 98 10.61 11.70 -3.15
CA GLN A 98 10.22 10.30 -3.21
C GLN A 98 11.50 9.49 -3.36
N ALA A 99 11.85 8.74 -2.32
CA ALA A 99 13.07 7.94 -2.34
C ALA A 99 12.87 6.91 -3.46
N LYS A 100 13.45 7.20 -4.63
CA LYS A 100 13.36 6.26 -5.74
C LYS A 100 14.28 5.09 -5.37
N VAL A 101 13.67 3.93 -5.25
CA VAL A 101 14.38 2.70 -4.92
C VAL A 101 15.06 2.21 -6.20
N LYS A 102 16.40 2.08 -6.17
CA LYS A 102 17.17 1.51 -7.28
C LYS A 102 16.83 0.02 -7.42
N CYS A 103 16.61 -0.45 -8.64
CA CYS A 103 16.49 -1.87 -8.91
C CYS A 103 17.79 -2.59 -8.49
N THR A 104 17.67 -3.76 -7.90
CA THR A 104 18.83 -4.56 -7.49
C THR A 104 19.59 -5.17 -8.67
N MET A 105 18.98 -5.21 -9.86
CA MET A 105 19.51 -5.87 -11.05
C MET A 105 19.87 -4.88 -12.18
N CYS A 106 19.53 -3.59 -12.06
CA CYS A 106 19.88 -2.56 -13.04
C CYS A 106 19.82 -1.13 -12.46
N ASP A 107 20.12 -0.11 -13.26
CA ASP A 107 20.15 1.29 -12.80
C ASP A 107 18.80 2.01 -12.77
N VAL A 108 17.72 1.33 -13.15
CA VAL A 108 16.37 1.90 -13.10
C VAL A 108 15.96 2.20 -11.65
N ARG A 109 15.47 3.41 -11.40
CA ARG A 109 14.99 3.85 -10.08
C ARG A 109 13.48 4.04 -10.08
N LEU A 110 12.80 3.41 -9.12
CA LEU A 110 11.35 3.25 -9.11
C LEU A 110 10.75 3.90 -7.87
N SER A 111 9.64 4.62 -8.05
CA SER A 111 9.01 5.39 -6.97
C SER A 111 7.87 4.65 -6.25
N THR A 112 7.45 3.48 -6.72
CA THR A 112 6.39 2.70 -6.06
C THR A 112 6.72 1.20 -6.06
N ALA A 113 6.22 0.48 -5.05
CA ALA A 113 6.43 -0.97 -4.96
C ALA A 113 5.84 -1.69 -6.18
N ASN A 114 4.70 -1.20 -6.68
CA ASN A 114 4.04 -1.76 -7.85
C ASN A 114 4.79 -1.53 -9.16
N SER A 115 5.37 -0.33 -9.34
CA SER A 115 6.27 -0.12 -10.46
C SER A 115 7.49 -1.02 -10.35
N TYR A 116 7.99 -1.25 -9.13
CA TYR A 116 9.14 -2.11 -8.90
C TYR A 116 8.86 -3.57 -9.29
N THR A 117 7.77 -4.16 -8.81
CA THR A 117 7.42 -5.54 -9.16
C THR A 117 7.22 -5.74 -10.66
N LYS A 118 6.55 -4.78 -11.32
CA LYS A 118 6.31 -4.83 -12.78
C LYS A 118 7.59 -4.69 -13.59
N HIS A 119 8.43 -3.73 -13.21
CA HIS A 119 9.74 -3.56 -13.83
C HIS A 119 10.57 -4.82 -13.70
N PHE A 120 10.63 -5.39 -12.49
CA PHE A 120 11.41 -6.60 -12.23
C PHE A 120 10.96 -7.78 -13.11
N SER A 121 9.64 -7.99 -13.21
CA SER A 121 9.03 -9.01 -14.07
C SER A 121 9.39 -8.85 -15.54
N ARG A 122 9.25 -7.62 -16.08
CA ARG A 122 9.41 -7.35 -17.51
C ARG A 122 10.86 -7.18 -17.95
N ALA A 123 11.69 -6.54 -17.13
CA ALA A 123 13.08 -6.23 -17.48
C ALA A 123 14.04 -7.36 -17.16
N HIS A 124 13.70 -8.25 -16.22
CA HIS A 124 14.59 -9.32 -15.76
C HIS A 124 14.00 -10.71 -15.93
N ASN A 125 12.82 -10.84 -16.58
CA ASN A 125 12.13 -12.12 -16.80
C ASN A 125 12.04 -12.99 -15.53
N SER A 126 11.94 -12.34 -14.36
CA SER A 126 12.00 -12.97 -13.04
C SER A 126 11.02 -12.31 -12.08
N THR A 127 10.75 -12.93 -10.94
CA THR A 127 9.90 -12.34 -9.90
C THR A 127 10.75 -11.92 -8.71
N ILE A 128 10.33 -10.87 -8.00
CA ILE A 128 11.04 -10.43 -6.78
C ILE A 128 11.21 -11.58 -5.77
N CYS A 129 10.21 -12.45 -5.64
CA CYS A 129 10.28 -13.64 -4.78
C CYS A 129 11.35 -14.63 -5.24
N LYS A 130 11.42 -14.94 -6.55
CA LYS A 130 12.46 -15.83 -7.11
C LYS A 130 13.87 -15.29 -6.88
N SER A 131 14.02 -13.97 -6.81
CA SER A 131 15.28 -13.29 -6.53
C SER A 131 15.55 -13.05 -5.04
N GLY A 132 14.72 -13.60 -4.14
CA GLY A 132 14.91 -13.42 -2.69
C GLY A 132 14.66 -11.98 -2.20
N ILE A 133 13.87 -11.21 -2.93
CA ILE A 133 13.56 -9.80 -2.65
C ILE A 133 12.12 -9.70 -2.14
N ASN A 134 11.95 -9.02 -1.02
CA ASN A 134 10.65 -8.57 -0.53
C ASN A 134 10.63 -7.04 -0.47
N LEU A 135 9.46 -6.44 -0.68
CA LEU A 135 9.26 -5.01 -0.53
C LEU A 135 8.46 -4.75 0.74
N LEU A 136 8.99 -3.93 1.66
CA LEU A 136 8.28 -3.52 2.86
C LEU A 136 7.65 -2.15 2.62
N CYS A 137 6.33 -2.09 2.59
CA CYS A 137 5.63 -0.80 2.52
C CYS A 137 5.76 -0.06 3.85
N SER A 138 5.76 1.28 3.81
CA SER A 138 5.80 2.12 5.02
C SER A 138 4.63 1.89 5.98
N CYS A 139 3.56 1.21 5.56
CA CYS A 139 2.45 0.78 6.42
C CYS A 139 2.72 -0.54 7.17
N GLY A 140 3.90 -1.15 6.98
CA GLY A 140 4.30 -2.42 7.59
C GLY A 140 3.95 -3.66 6.77
N VAL A 141 3.20 -3.53 5.68
CA VAL A 141 2.85 -4.68 4.83
C VAL A 141 4.01 -5.11 3.95
N GLN A 142 4.32 -6.41 3.98
CA GLN A 142 5.28 -7.05 3.10
C GLN A 142 4.65 -7.47 1.77
N ILE A 143 5.36 -7.18 0.68
CA ILE A 143 4.93 -7.42 -0.70
C ILE A 143 5.99 -8.30 -1.35
N ASN A 144 5.58 -9.51 -1.71
CA ASN A 144 6.46 -10.53 -2.31
C ASN A 144 6.01 -10.95 -3.70
N SER A 145 4.96 -10.35 -4.25
CA SER A 145 4.47 -10.64 -5.60
C SER A 145 3.78 -9.43 -6.23
N GLU A 146 3.68 -9.43 -7.57
CA GLU A 146 2.94 -8.40 -8.31
C GLU A 146 1.46 -8.38 -7.92
N ARG A 147 0.85 -9.55 -7.68
CA ARG A 147 -0.55 -9.64 -7.25
C ARG A 147 -0.78 -8.95 -5.90
N LYS A 148 0.03 -9.28 -4.87
CA LYS A 148 -0.06 -8.62 -3.56
C LYS A 148 0.16 -7.12 -3.65
N SER A 149 1.10 -6.70 -4.51
CA SER A 149 1.31 -5.29 -4.80
C SER A 149 0.04 -4.65 -5.37
N SER A 150 -0.59 -5.26 -6.38
CA SER A 150 -1.80 -4.73 -7.00
C SER A 150 -2.97 -4.62 -6.01
N GLU A 151 -3.18 -5.65 -5.17
CA GLU A 151 -4.21 -5.67 -4.12
C GLU A 151 -3.95 -4.56 -3.09
N HIS A 152 -2.72 -4.48 -2.58
CA HIS A 152 -2.37 -3.48 -1.56
C HIS A 152 -2.37 -2.04 -2.09
N ARG A 153 -2.11 -1.83 -3.39
CA ARG A 153 -2.18 -0.52 -4.04
C ARG A 153 -3.52 0.17 -3.82
N GLN A 154 -4.61 -0.60 -3.80
CA GLN A 154 -5.97 -0.06 -3.61
C GLN A 154 -6.14 0.56 -2.22
N VAL A 155 -5.39 0.07 -1.23
CA VAL A 155 -5.48 0.51 0.17
C VAL A 155 -4.47 1.61 0.49
N CYS A 156 -3.19 1.41 0.16
CA CYS A 156 -2.09 2.27 0.63
C CYS A 156 -1.45 3.12 -0.48
N LYS A 157 -1.86 2.96 -1.74
CA LYS A 157 -1.26 3.60 -2.94
C LYS A 157 0.23 3.28 -3.20
N LEU A 158 0.90 2.54 -2.31
CA LEU A 158 2.25 1.97 -2.47
C LEU A 158 3.36 2.96 -2.82
N ARG A 159 3.29 4.19 -2.30
CA ARG A 159 4.23 5.25 -2.66
C ARG A 159 5.57 5.16 -1.93
N ASN A 160 5.58 4.64 -0.70
CA ASN A 160 6.80 4.52 0.09
C ASN A 160 7.03 3.04 0.43
N PHE A 161 8.19 2.52 0.02
CA PHE A 161 8.60 1.15 0.28
C PHE A 161 10.12 1.07 0.39
N THR A 162 10.60 0.06 1.09
CA THR A 162 12.00 -0.32 1.14
C THR A 162 12.17 -1.73 0.59
N ILE A 163 13.34 -2.02 0.04
CA ILE A 163 13.73 -3.40 -0.27
C ILE A 163 14.24 -4.01 1.03
N ILE A 164 13.66 -5.14 1.40
CA ILE A 164 14.23 -6.03 2.39
C ILE A 164 14.67 -7.28 1.63
N ASN A 165 15.94 -7.65 1.76
CA ASN A 165 16.36 -8.97 1.31
C ASN A 165 15.57 -9.95 2.17
N ALA A 166 14.85 -10.87 1.53
CA ALA A 166 14.48 -12.07 2.24
C ALA A 166 15.82 -12.66 2.65
N THR A 167 16.20 -12.52 3.92
CA THR A 167 17.23 -13.38 4.51
C THR A 167 16.91 -14.74 3.96
N LYS A 168 17.84 -15.32 3.16
CA LYS A 168 17.70 -16.67 2.62
C LYS A 168 17.17 -17.48 3.79
N VAL A 169 15.88 -17.80 3.76
CA VAL A 169 15.37 -18.83 4.65
C VAL A 169 16.10 -20.01 4.06
N VAL A 170 17.16 -20.45 4.74
CA VAL A 170 17.89 -21.66 4.41
C VAL A 170 16.92 -22.78 4.73
N GLY A 171 15.96 -22.96 3.84
CA GLY A 171 15.20 -24.17 3.65
C GLY A 171 15.61 -24.66 2.26
N VAL A 172 16.04 -25.92 2.21
CA VAL A 172 16.40 -26.83 1.10
C VAL A 172 15.39 -26.73 -0.06
N LYS A 173 15.55 -27.53 -1.11
CA LYS A 173 15.01 -27.20 -2.44
C LYS A 173 14.23 -28.35 -3.10
N CYS A 174 13.04 -28.05 -3.62
CA CYS A 174 12.18 -28.80 -4.55
C CYS A 174 12.84 -28.81 -5.92
N ILE A 175 13.05 -29.94 -6.55
CA ILE A 175 13.74 -29.96 -7.85
C ILE A 175 12.91 -29.34 -9.00
N LEU A 176 11.59 -29.12 -8.82
CA LEU A 176 10.75 -28.35 -9.76
C LEU A 176 10.50 -26.88 -9.35
N CYS A 177 10.81 -26.50 -8.10
CA CYS A 177 10.36 -25.22 -7.50
C CYS A 177 11.27 -24.62 -6.40
N GLN A 178 12.38 -25.29 -6.11
CA GLN A 178 13.36 -25.05 -5.05
C GLN A 178 12.81 -24.88 -3.61
N CYS A 179 11.70 -25.55 -3.23
CA CYS A 179 11.20 -25.79 -1.86
C CYS A 179 11.54 -27.16 -1.20
N ASP A 180 12.20 -27.10 -0.07
CA ASP A 180 12.64 -28.14 0.87
C ASP A 180 11.57 -29.14 1.34
N VAL A 181 10.36 -28.63 1.41
CA VAL A 181 9.24 -29.24 2.11
C VAL A 181 8.16 -29.54 1.09
N TYR A 182 7.69 -30.78 1.08
CA TYR A 182 6.54 -31.21 0.29
C TYR A 182 5.48 -31.86 1.16
N LEU A 183 4.24 -31.82 0.69
CA LEU A 183 3.13 -32.56 1.26
C LEU A 183 3.03 -33.90 0.54
N GLU A 184 3.13 -35.00 1.26
CA GLU A 184 2.93 -36.34 0.73
C GLU A 184 1.56 -36.84 1.15
N CYS A 185 0.71 -37.13 0.16
CA CYS A 185 -0.57 -37.77 0.38
C CYS A 185 -0.36 -39.25 0.73
N GLY A 186 -1.23 -39.86 1.53
CA GLY A 186 -1.17 -41.30 1.82
C GLY A 186 -1.23 -42.23 0.59
N CYS A 187 -1.56 -41.70 -0.60
CA CYS A 187 -1.46 -42.41 -1.88
C CYS A 187 -0.05 -42.37 -2.52
N GLY A 188 0.94 -41.75 -1.86
CA GLY A 188 2.31 -41.57 -2.37
C GLY A 188 2.51 -40.36 -3.29
N TYR A 189 1.46 -39.56 -3.52
CA TYR A 189 1.57 -38.38 -4.39
C TYR A 189 2.19 -37.18 -3.65
N ARG A 190 3.32 -36.68 -4.17
CA ARG A 190 4.08 -35.56 -3.57
C ARG A 190 3.68 -34.22 -4.18
N ILE A 191 3.41 -33.24 -3.31
CA ILE A 191 2.80 -31.96 -3.68
C ILE A 191 3.56 -30.80 -3.05
N CYS A 192 4.07 -29.90 -3.88
CA CYS A 192 4.86 -28.75 -3.44
C CYS A 192 4.05 -27.48 -3.09
N SER A 193 2.71 -27.53 -3.06
CA SER A 193 1.91 -26.37 -2.65
C SER A 193 0.53 -26.73 -2.09
N ASN A 194 0.06 -25.93 -1.12
CA ASN A 194 -1.26 -26.08 -0.51
C ASN A 194 -2.43 -25.99 -1.51
N SER A 195 -2.28 -25.24 -2.60
CA SER A 195 -3.31 -25.13 -3.64
C SER A 195 -3.40 -26.41 -4.46
N LYS A 196 -2.25 -27.02 -4.81
CA LYS A 196 -2.22 -28.32 -5.48
C LYS A 196 -2.69 -29.44 -4.54
N ALA A 197 -2.37 -29.38 -3.26
CA ALA A 197 -2.87 -30.33 -2.26
C ALA A 197 -4.39 -30.28 -2.13
N ARG A 198 -4.96 -29.07 -2.08
CA ARG A 198 -6.43 -28.90 -2.10
C ARG A 198 -7.09 -29.43 -3.36
N ASN A 199 -6.46 -29.30 -4.53
CA ASN A 199 -7.00 -29.86 -5.76
C ASN A 199 -6.87 -31.38 -5.80
N HIS A 200 -5.73 -31.94 -5.38
CA HIS A 200 -5.54 -33.38 -5.27
C HIS A 200 -6.52 -34.03 -4.29
N LYS A 201 -6.81 -33.38 -3.15
CA LYS A 201 -7.81 -33.84 -2.18
C LYS A 201 -9.23 -33.99 -2.75
N LYS A 202 -9.54 -33.35 -3.89
CA LYS A 202 -10.84 -33.51 -4.56
C LYS A 202 -10.93 -34.79 -5.38
N THR A 203 -9.79 -35.35 -5.77
CA THR A 203 -9.71 -36.51 -6.68
C THR A 203 -9.04 -37.72 -6.02
N CYS A 204 -8.63 -37.61 -4.77
CA CYS A 204 -7.98 -38.68 -4.01
C CYS A 204 -8.76 -38.92 -2.71
N ASP A 205 -9.16 -40.17 -2.48
CA ASP A 205 -9.92 -40.57 -1.29
C ASP A 205 -9.07 -40.52 0.00
N ASN A 206 -7.74 -40.54 -0.14
CA ASN A 206 -6.82 -40.28 0.97
C ASN A 206 -6.80 -38.79 1.32
N ARG A 207 -7.29 -38.46 2.52
CA ARG A 207 -7.45 -37.07 3.00
C ARG A 207 -6.28 -36.58 3.84
N GLU A 208 -5.37 -37.48 4.19
CA GLU A 208 -4.23 -37.20 5.05
C GLU A 208 -3.00 -36.85 4.22
N PHE A 209 -2.40 -35.73 4.59
CA PHE A 209 -1.14 -35.26 4.03
C PHE A 209 -0.13 -35.20 5.17
N SER A 210 1.03 -35.81 4.97
CA SER A 210 2.18 -35.65 5.85
C SER A 210 3.14 -34.63 5.26
N VAL A 211 3.77 -33.84 6.11
CA VAL A 211 4.82 -32.91 5.70
C VAL A 211 6.12 -33.70 5.72
N GLN A 212 6.78 -33.79 4.57
CA GLN A 212 8.05 -34.48 4.42
C GLN A 212 9.13 -33.49 3.96
N LYS A 213 10.37 -33.74 4.38
CA LYS A 213 11.57 -33.05 3.89
C LYS A 213 12.38 -34.02 3.03
N ASN A 214 13.05 -33.50 2.01
CA ASN A 214 14.04 -34.30 1.29
C ASN A 214 15.27 -34.45 2.18
N ASP A 215 15.47 -35.64 2.75
CA ASP A 215 16.73 -36.03 3.37
C ASP A 215 17.70 -36.46 2.24
N GLU A 216 18.27 -35.49 1.52
CA GLU A 216 19.37 -35.73 0.58
C GLU A 216 20.60 -35.00 1.09
N ASP A 217 21.35 -35.65 1.99
CA ASP A 217 22.76 -35.40 2.30
C ASP A 217 23.32 -36.62 3.06
N GLU A 218 23.71 -37.66 2.31
CA GLU A 218 24.83 -38.58 2.64
C GLU A 218 25.65 -38.84 1.37
#